data_AF-A0A7S1DU45-F1
#
_entry.id   AF-A0A7S1DU45-F1
#
_cell.length_a   1.000
_cell.length_b   1.000
_cell.length_c   1.000
_cell.angle_alpha   90.00
_cell.angle_beta   90.00
_cell.angle_gamma   90.00
#
_symmetry.space_group_name_H-M   'P 1'
#
loop_
_entity.id
_entity.type
_entity.pdbx_description
1 polymer ?
#
loop_
_entity_poly.entity_id
_entity_poly.type
_entity_poly.pdbx_seq_one_letter_code
_entity_poly.pdbx_strand_id
1 'polypeptide(L)'
;GGVEGGLRTVNIDLGKAYRTELACREFVFFLAMVLKRRKKNLMKALTLEPIEIIMDEATDLGKKQGLIQFLSCIVNGVRHNFFWAMLELKAQDAATIFLESRDSLLEITDGDTDSLHVRVLVGCSDGCASMRGKRTGAVTRFMDENPHSIFTHCAPHKLNLVAKDAAKGLSELKTVDQTLKIVVRLFQASVKRRDAFKGIQREISIGGEILLINYIVTRWLSRGEAAGRLL
;
A
#
# COMPACT_ATOMS: atom_id res chain seq x y z
N GLY A 1 4.99 38.61 -11.33
CA GLY A 1 5.65 37.72 -10.36
C GLY A 1 4.77 36.51 -10.15
N GLY A 2 5.09 35.40 -10.81
CA GLY A 2 4.40 34.11 -10.65
C GLY A 2 5.48 33.05 -10.52
N VAL A 3 5.47 32.32 -9.41
CA VAL A 3 6.49 31.33 -9.06
C VAL A 3 6.11 30.01 -9.73
N GLU A 4 6.74 29.70 -10.86
CA GLU A 4 6.73 28.36 -11.44
C GLU A 4 7.76 27.50 -10.70
N GLY A 5 7.28 26.71 -9.73
CA GLY A 5 8.07 25.68 -9.04
C GLY A 5 8.31 24.48 -9.95
N GLY A 6 9.31 24.58 -10.84
CA GLY A 6 9.75 23.47 -11.69
C GLY A 6 10.58 22.44 -10.93
N LEU A 7 10.40 21.16 -11.28
CA LEU A 7 11.26 20.02 -10.94
C LEU A 7 12.70 20.26 -11.46
N ARG A 8 13.53 20.97 -10.69
CA ARG A 8 14.93 21.30 -11.00
C ARG A 8 15.94 20.36 -10.34
N THR A 9 15.81 19.05 -10.49
CA THR A 9 16.80 18.13 -9.90
C THR A 9 17.38 17.09 -10.85
N VAL A 10 17.06 17.10 -12.15
CA VAL A 10 17.76 16.27 -13.12
C VAL A 10 18.01 17.09 -14.39
N ASN A 11 19.28 17.26 -14.74
CA ASN A 11 19.75 18.11 -15.85
C ASN A 11 19.51 17.41 -17.20
N ILE A 12 18.25 17.08 -17.48
CA ILE A 12 17.80 16.46 -18.73
C ILE A 12 17.10 17.55 -19.54
N ASP A 13 17.65 17.89 -20.71
CA ASP A 13 16.97 18.79 -21.65
C ASP A 13 15.78 18.06 -22.28
N LEU A 14 14.58 18.32 -21.74
CA LEU A 14 13.33 17.75 -22.24
C LEU A 14 12.81 18.48 -23.50
N GLY A 15 13.56 19.46 -24.05
CA GLY A 15 13.14 20.25 -25.19
C GLY A 15 11.87 21.07 -24.94
N LYS A 16 11.14 21.41 -26.00
CA LYS A 16 9.82 22.11 -25.91
C LYS A 16 8.64 21.15 -25.74
N ALA A 17 8.84 19.85 -25.98
CA ALA A 17 7.75 18.88 -26.12
C ALA A 17 7.08 18.47 -24.80
N TYR A 18 7.79 18.49 -23.67
CA TYR A 18 7.28 17.96 -22.39
C TYR A 18 7.14 19.02 -21.29
N ARG A 19 6.81 20.26 -21.68
CA ARG A 19 6.64 21.38 -20.73
C ARG A 19 5.20 21.61 -20.28
N THR A 20 4.24 20.89 -20.84
CA THR A 20 2.82 21.01 -20.50
C THR A 20 2.36 19.80 -19.69
N GLU A 21 1.36 19.99 -18.83
CA GLU A 21 0.76 18.89 -18.06
C GLU A 21 0.25 17.77 -18.98
N LEU A 22 -0.36 18.11 -20.11
CA LEU A 22 -0.85 17.14 -21.09
C LEU A 22 0.29 16.28 -21.65
N ALA A 23 1.38 16.90 -22.11
CA ALA A 23 2.51 16.17 -22.66
C ALA A 23 3.22 15.29 -21.61
N CYS A 24 3.30 15.76 -20.37
CA CYS A 24 3.80 14.94 -19.26
C CYS A 24 2.89 13.72 -19.00
N ARG A 25 1.56 13.90 -19.02
CA ARG A 25 0.60 12.81 -18.85
C ARG A 25 0.71 11.77 -19.96
N GLU A 26 0.81 12.20 -21.22
CA GLU A 26 1.02 11.32 -22.36
C GLU A 26 2.34 10.56 -22.25
N PHE A 27 3.43 11.24 -21.90
CA PHE A 27 4.73 10.61 -21.71
C PHE A 27 4.70 9.53 -20.61
N VAL A 28 4.11 9.84 -19.46
CA VAL A 28 3.93 8.88 -18.36
C VAL A 28 3.06 7.71 -18.79
N PHE A 29 2.00 7.97 -19.56
CA PHE A 29 1.13 6.92 -20.09
C PHE A 29 1.88 5.96 -21.01
N PHE A 30 2.63 6.45 -21.99
CA PHE A 30 3.43 5.60 -22.88
C PHE A 30 4.54 4.85 -22.12
N LEU A 31 5.19 5.50 -21.15
CA LEU A 31 6.17 4.85 -20.29
C LEU A 31 5.53 3.69 -19.51
N ALA A 32 4.36 3.92 -18.92
CA ALA A 32 3.60 2.89 -18.21
C ALA A 32 3.20 1.73 -19.14
N MET A 33 2.75 2.01 -20.36
CA MET A 33 2.45 0.99 -21.37
C MET A 33 3.67 0.12 -21.70
N VAL A 34 4.83 0.74 -21.95
CA VAL A 34 6.07 0.01 -22.24
C VAL A 34 6.51 -0.85 -21.05
N LEU A 35 6.45 -0.30 -19.84
CA LEU A 35 6.78 -1.05 -18.62
C LEU A 35 5.81 -2.22 -18.38
N LYS A 36 4.49 -2.02 -18.58
CA LYS A 36 3.49 -3.09 -18.46
C LYS A 36 3.75 -4.19 -19.49
N ARG A 37 4.05 -3.83 -20.75
CA ARG A 37 4.40 -4.82 -21.80
C ARG A 37 5.64 -5.61 -21.45
N ARG A 38 6.72 -4.96 -20.98
CA ARG A 38 7.95 -5.64 -20.55
C ARG A 38 7.70 -6.59 -19.40
N LYS A 39 6.93 -6.17 -18.39
CA LYS A 39 6.51 -7.03 -17.26
C LYS A 39 5.71 -8.24 -17.74
N LYS A 40 4.70 -8.02 -18.59
CA LYS A 40 3.90 -9.11 -19.18
C LYS A 40 4.77 -10.12 -19.93
N ASN A 41 5.71 -9.64 -20.76
CA ASN A 41 6.63 -10.52 -21.49
C ASN A 41 7.54 -11.31 -20.55
N LEU A 42 8.04 -10.69 -19.49
CA LEU A 42 8.82 -11.38 -18.46
C LEU A 42 8.00 -12.47 -17.78
N MET A 43 6.78 -12.15 -17.35
CA MET A 43 5.89 -13.11 -16.69
C MET A 43 5.51 -14.28 -17.60
N LYS A 44 5.42 -14.05 -18.92
CA LYS A 44 5.21 -15.13 -19.90
C LYS A 44 6.43 -16.01 -20.13
N ALA A 45 7.63 -15.43 -20.05
CA ALA A 45 8.88 -16.18 -20.20
C ALA A 45 9.13 -17.14 -19.00
N LEU A 46 8.60 -16.78 -17.83
CA LEU A 46 8.59 -17.61 -16.63
C LEU A 46 7.50 -18.70 -16.75
N THR A 47 7.85 -19.80 -17.41
CA THR A 47 6.90 -20.88 -17.72
C THR A 47 6.79 -21.91 -16.60
N LEU A 48 7.86 -22.10 -15.81
CA LEU A 48 7.94 -23.10 -14.75
C LEU A 48 7.98 -22.48 -13.35
N GLU A 49 8.36 -21.21 -13.24
CA GLU A 49 8.49 -20.51 -11.99
C GLU A 49 7.11 -20.03 -11.51
N PRO A 50 6.68 -20.40 -10.28
CA PRO A 50 5.43 -19.92 -9.73
C PRO A 50 5.48 -18.40 -9.52
N ILE A 51 4.37 -17.75 -9.84
CA ILE A 51 4.16 -16.32 -9.65
C ILE A 51 3.25 -16.15 -8.45
N GLU A 52 3.76 -15.49 -7.42
CA GLU A 52 3.02 -15.18 -6.21
C GLU A 52 2.33 -13.82 -6.34
N ILE A 53 1.03 -13.73 -6.11
CA ILE A 53 0.32 -12.44 -6.01
C ILE A 53 0.29 -11.93 -4.56
N ILE A 54 0.68 -10.67 -4.38
CA ILE A 54 0.55 -9.91 -3.13
C ILE A 54 -0.49 -8.82 -3.34
N MET A 55 -1.49 -8.75 -2.46
CA MET A 55 -2.62 -7.84 -2.55
C MET A 55 -2.74 -6.97 -1.31
N ASP A 56 -2.91 -5.66 -1.52
CA ASP A 56 -3.19 -4.69 -0.46
C ASP A 56 -4.38 -3.80 -0.83
N GLU A 57 -5.28 -3.60 0.12
CA GLU A 57 -6.45 -2.73 -0.07
C GLU A 57 -6.06 -1.28 0.26
N ALA A 58 -6.43 -0.34 -0.62
CA ALA A 58 -6.19 1.08 -0.43
C ALA A 58 -7.50 1.88 -0.54
N THR A 59 -7.62 2.93 0.26
CA THR A 59 -8.70 3.91 0.14
C THR A 59 -8.08 5.30 0.07
N ASP A 60 -8.40 6.06 -0.98
CA ASP A 60 -7.89 7.41 -1.15
C ASP A 60 -8.73 8.45 -0.37
N LEU A 61 -8.28 9.71 -0.38
CA LEU A 61 -8.98 10.82 0.27
C LEU A 61 -10.34 11.14 -0.39
N GLY A 62 -10.51 10.77 -1.66
CA GLY A 62 -11.76 10.88 -2.41
C GLY A 62 -12.74 9.75 -2.12
N LYS A 63 -12.42 8.85 -1.17
CA LYS A 63 -13.17 7.61 -0.87
C LYS A 63 -13.22 6.63 -2.04
N LYS A 64 -12.35 6.76 -3.02
CA LYS A 64 -12.16 5.73 -4.03
C LYS A 64 -11.43 4.57 -3.38
N GLN A 65 -11.96 3.40 -3.60
CA GLN A 65 -11.37 2.16 -3.12
C GLN A 65 -10.54 1.55 -4.24
N GLY A 66 -9.42 0.94 -3.87
CA GLY A 66 -8.57 0.27 -4.84
C GLY A 66 -7.86 -0.94 -4.26
N LEU A 67 -7.37 -1.77 -5.18
CA LEU A 67 -6.54 -2.94 -4.90
C LEU A 67 -5.17 -2.74 -5.52
N ILE A 68 -4.14 -2.78 -4.70
CA ILE A 68 -2.76 -2.76 -5.15
C ILE A 68 -2.31 -4.22 -5.32
N GLN A 69 -1.79 -4.54 -6.50
CA GLN A 69 -1.26 -5.86 -6.81
C GLN A 69 0.24 -5.80 -7.09
N PHE A 70 0.99 -6.63 -6.40
CA PHE A 70 2.37 -6.96 -6.73
C PHE A 70 2.46 -8.43 -7.15
N LEU A 71 3.36 -8.71 -8.09
CA LEU A 71 3.76 -10.06 -8.46
C LEU A 71 5.15 -10.32 -7.91
N SER A 72 5.33 -11.44 -7.25
CA SER A 72 6.62 -11.92 -6.77
C SER A 72 6.98 -13.21 -7.48
N CYS A 73 8.21 -13.33 -7.96
CA CYS A 73 8.72 -14.57 -8.52
C CYS A 73 10.19 -14.76 -8.12
N ILE A 74 10.67 -15.99 -8.22
CA ILE A 74 12.07 -16.32 -7.96
C ILE A 74 12.72 -16.66 -9.29
N VAL A 75 13.75 -15.90 -9.65
CA VAL A 75 14.54 -16.12 -10.87
C VAL A 75 15.98 -16.31 -10.46
N ASN A 76 16.59 -17.44 -10.84
CA ASN A 76 17.96 -17.79 -10.47
C ASN A 76 18.24 -17.69 -8.95
N GLY A 77 17.28 -18.12 -8.12
CA GLY A 77 17.39 -18.08 -6.66
C GLY A 77 17.19 -16.70 -6.04
N VAL A 78 16.95 -15.65 -6.84
CA VAL A 78 16.71 -14.29 -6.35
C VAL A 78 15.22 -13.97 -6.45
N ARG A 79 14.66 -13.42 -5.37
CA ARG A 79 13.26 -12.95 -5.36
C ARG A 79 13.16 -11.58 -6.02
N HIS A 80 12.22 -11.45 -6.95
CA HIS A 80 11.90 -10.20 -7.62
C HIS A 80 10.44 -9.82 -7.35
N ASN A 81 10.20 -8.55 -7.04
CA ASN A 81 8.86 -8.01 -6.81
C ASN A 81 8.54 -6.95 -7.87
N PHE A 82 7.38 -7.07 -8.49
CA PHE A 82 6.94 -6.18 -9.55
C PHE A 82 5.59 -5.59 -9.19
N PHE A 83 5.49 -4.26 -9.17
CA PHE A 83 4.20 -3.61 -9.19
C PHE A 83 3.46 -4.00 -10.46
N TRP A 84 2.27 -4.58 -10.34
CA TRP A 84 1.49 -5.08 -11.46
C TRP A 84 0.38 -4.15 -11.87
N ALA A 85 -0.44 -3.76 -10.90
CA ALA A 85 -1.59 -2.89 -11.14
C ALA A 85 -2.05 -2.22 -9.84
N MET A 86 -2.72 -1.09 -10.01
CA MET A 86 -3.59 -0.50 -9.00
C MET A 86 -4.98 -0.45 -9.61
N LEU A 87 -5.86 -1.33 -9.14
CA LEU A 87 -7.21 -1.50 -9.65
C LEU A 87 -8.15 -0.57 -8.89
N GLU A 88 -8.94 0.22 -9.59
CA GLU A 88 -10.04 0.96 -8.96
C GLU A 88 -11.21 -0.01 -8.74
N LEU A 89 -11.63 -0.17 -7.49
CA LEU A 89 -12.71 -1.07 -7.11
C LEU A 89 -14.00 -0.29 -6.92
N LYS A 90 -15.10 -0.82 -7.44
CA LYS A 90 -16.44 -0.29 -7.16
C LYS A 90 -16.90 -0.57 -5.73
N ALA A 91 -16.40 -1.65 -5.15
CA ALA A 91 -16.64 -2.06 -3.76
C ALA A 91 -15.46 -2.91 -3.24
N GLN A 92 -15.16 -2.80 -1.95
CA GLN A 92 -14.18 -3.64 -1.22
C GLN A 92 -14.80 -4.89 -0.60
N ASP A 93 -15.79 -5.49 -1.27
CA ASP A 93 -16.24 -6.82 -0.90
C ASP A 93 -15.37 -7.90 -1.56
N ALA A 94 -15.41 -9.09 -0.97
CA ALA A 94 -14.56 -10.20 -1.38
C ALA A 94 -14.81 -10.68 -2.82
N ALA A 95 -16.04 -10.57 -3.34
CA ALA A 95 -16.37 -11.02 -4.68
C ALA A 95 -15.83 -10.03 -5.73
N THR A 96 -16.02 -8.73 -5.48
CA THR A 96 -15.49 -7.67 -6.33
C THR A 96 -13.96 -7.73 -6.39
N ILE A 97 -13.29 -7.83 -5.24
CA ILE A 97 -11.82 -7.96 -5.18
C ILE A 97 -11.35 -9.17 -5.99
N PHE A 98 -12.00 -10.32 -5.80
CA PHE A 98 -11.64 -11.55 -6.50
C PHE A 98 -11.76 -11.40 -8.02
N LEU A 99 -12.91 -10.92 -8.52
CA LEU A 99 -13.18 -10.80 -9.95
C LEU A 99 -12.20 -9.80 -10.62
N GLU A 100 -12.08 -8.60 -10.07
CA GLU A 100 -11.20 -7.56 -10.62
C GLU A 100 -9.72 -8.01 -10.58
N SER A 101 -9.30 -8.68 -9.51
CA SER A 101 -7.96 -9.21 -9.37
C SER A 101 -7.67 -10.31 -10.38
N ARG A 102 -8.61 -11.26 -10.54
CA ARG A 102 -8.51 -12.37 -11.51
C ARG A 102 -8.45 -11.85 -12.94
N ASP A 103 -9.32 -10.92 -13.29
CA ASP A 103 -9.38 -10.35 -14.63
C ASP A 103 -8.08 -9.59 -14.97
N SER A 104 -7.48 -8.87 -14.02
CA SER A 104 -6.16 -8.26 -14.22
C SER A 104 -5.03 -9.29 -14.36
N LEU A 105 -5.11 -10.42 -13.67
CA LEU A 105 -4.12 -11.49 -13.75
C LEU A 105 -4.20 -12.28 -15.07
N LEU A 106 -5.41 -12.44 -15.64
CA LEU A 106 -5.61 -13.06 -16.95
C LEU A 106 -4.86 -12.33 -18.07
N GLU A 107 -4.54 -11.05 -17.91
CA GLU A 107 -3.67 -10.34 -18.85
C GLU A 107 -2.29 -11.00 -19.00
N ILE A 108 -1.78 -11.69 -17.98
CA ILE A 108 -0.49 -12.41 -18.01
C ILE A 108 -0.57 -13.57 -19.01
N THR A 109 -1.71 -14.23 -19.06
CA THR A 109 -1.94 -15.48 -19.80
C THR A 109 -2.72 -15.28 -21.10
N ASP A 110 -2.93 -14.02 -21.51
CA ASP A 110 -3.81 -13.65 -22.63
C ASP A 110 -5.23 -14.22 -22.51
N GLY A 111 -5.76 -14.33 -21.30
CA GLY A 111 -7.10 -14.85 -21.05
C GLY A 111 -7.19 -16.37 -20.86
N ASP A 112 -6.09 -17.10 -21.00
CA ASP A 112 -6.06 -18.53 -20.70
C ASP A 112 -6.11 -18.76 -19.18
N THR A 113 -7.24 -19.27 -18.72
CA THR A 113 -7.52 -19.49 -17.29
C THR A 113 -6.76 -20.69 -16.74
N ASP A 114 -6.61 -21.76 -17.51
CA ASP A 114 -5.90 -22.96 -17.07
C ASP A 114 -4.41 -22.66 -16.84
N SER A 115 -3.81 -21.93 -17.78
CA SER A 115 -2.46 -21.36 -17.64
C SER A 115 -2.31 -20.50 -16.38
N LEU A 116 -3.34 -19.73 -16.02
CA LEU A 116 -3.29 -18.86 -14.86
C LEU A 116 -3.27 -19.67 -13.57
N HIS A 117 -4.16 -20.66 -13.45
CA HIS A 117 -4.26 -21.51 -12.26
C HIS A 117 -2.99 -22.32 -12.00
N VAL A 118 -2.29 -22.77 -13.05
CA VAL A 118 -1.03 -23.50 -12.88
C VAL A 118 0.11 -22.58 -12.43
N ARG A 119 0.13 -21.32 -12.88
CA ARG A 119 1.28 -20.42 -12.69
C ARG A 119 1.14 -19.46 -11.53
N VAL A 120 -0.08 -19.02 -11.19
CA VAL A 120 -0.29 -17.97 -10.20
C VAL A 120 -0.80 -18.54 -8.89
N LEU A 121 -0.02 -18.32 -7.84
CA LEU A 121 -0.32 -18.69 -6.46
C LEU A 121 -0.71 -17.44 -5.68
N VAL A 122 -1.75 -17.52 -4.85
CA VAL A 122 -2.10 -16.42 -3.95
C VAL A 122 -1.13 -16.34 -2.79
N GLY A 123 -0.30 -15.30 -2.75
CA GLY A 123 0.80 -15.20 -1.80
C GLY A 123 0.47 -14.55 -0.48
N CYS A 124 0.05 -13.28 -0.51
CA CYS A 124 0.01 -12.49 0.70
C CYS A 124 -1.04 -11.36 0.68
N SER A 125 -1.73 -11.17 1.82
CA SER A 125 -2.59 -10.02 2.07
C SER A 125 -2.75 -9.75 3.57
N ASP A 126 -3.40 -8.63 3.93
CA ASP A 126 -3.56 -8.13 5.31
C ASP A 126 -4.39 -9.04 6.22
N GLY A 127 -5.14 -9.99 5.64
CA GLY A 127 -5.92 -10.98 6.36
C GLY A 127 -7.26 -10.50 6.87
N CYS A 128 -7.75 -9.34 6.40
CA CYS A 128 -9.08 -8.86 6.71
C CYS A 128 -10.18 -9.82 6.19
N ALA A 129 -11.43 -9.63 6.62
CA ALA A 129 -12.51 -10.56 6.31
C ALA A 129 -12.84 -10.63 4.80
N SER A 130 -12.73 -9.52 4.07
CA SER A 130 -12.88 -9.47 2.61
C SER A 130 -11.81 -10.30 1.90
N MET A 131 -10.59 -10.36 2.44
CA MET A 131 -9.50 -11.15 1.86
C MET A 131 -9.52 -12.61 2.32
N ARG A 132 -9.51 -12.87 3.64
CA ARG A 132 -9.29 -14.21 4.24
C ARG A 132 -10.55 -14.84 4.86
N GLY A 133 -11.73 -14.31 4.58
CA GLY A 133 -12.99 -14.89 5.08
C GLY A 133 -13.11 -16.37 4.72
N LYS A 134 -13.29 -17.25 5.71
CA LYS A 134 -13.22 -18.73 5.56
C LYS A 134 -14.08 -19.32 4.43
N ARG A 135 -15.20 -18.67 4.08
CA ARG A 135 -16.15 -19.15 3.05
C ARG A 135 -16.29 -18.22 1.86
N THR A 136 -16.01 -16.94 2.04
CA THR A 136 -16.40 -15.90 1.07
C THR A 136 -15.27 -14.96 0.70
N GLY A 137 -14.12 -15.04 1.39
CA GLY A 137 -12.97 -14.14 1.18
C GLY A 137 -12.38 -14.29 -0.22
N ALA A 138 -11.79 -13.21 -0.73
CA ALA A 138 -11.21 -13.17 -2.07
C ALA A 138 -10.11 -14.21 -2.24
N VAL A 139 -9.25 -14.38 -1.22
CA VAL A 139 -8.20 -15.40 -1.23
C VAL A 139 -8.80 -16.81 -1.17
N THR A 140 -9.85 -17.02 -0.38
CA THR A 140 -10.58 -18.30 -0.34
C THR A 140 -11.09 -18.67 -1.73
N ARG A 141 -11.71 -17.72 -2.44
CA ARG A 141 -12.20 -17.94 -3.81
C ARG A 141 -11.09 -18.31 -4.79
N PHE A 142 -9.94 -17.65 -4.71
CA PHE A 142 -8.78 -18.02 -5.51
C PHE A 142 -8.25 -19.43 -5.18
N MET A 143 -8.23 -19.82 -3.91
CA MET A 143 -7.81 -21.16 -3.49
C MET A 143 -8.84 -22.24 -3.87
N ASP A 144 -10.13 -21.89 -3.95
CA ASP A 144 -11.18 -22.78 -4.44
C ASP A 144 -11.01 -23.05 -5.95
N GLU A 145 -10.59 -22.06 -6.74
CA GLU A 145 -10.25 -22.24 -8.17
C GLU A 145 -8.89 -22.93 -8.37
N ASN A 146 -7.91 -22.63 -7.52
CA ASN A 146 -6.58 -23.23 -7.57
C ASN A 146 -6.20 -23.85 -6.21
N PRO A 147 -6.50 -25.15 -5.99
CA PRO A 147 -6.21 -25.84 -4.73
C PRO A 147 -4.72 -25.91 -4.35
N HIS A 148 -3.81 -25.62 -5.28
CA HIS A 148 -2.36 -25.62 -5.02
C HIS A 148 -1.84 -24.27 -4.47
N SER A 149 -2.69 -23.24 -4.43
CA SER A 149 -2.34 -21.93 -3.87
C SER A 149 -2.15 -21.97 -2.36
N ILE A 150 -1.18 -21.18 -1.86
CA ILE A 150 -0.86 -21.09 -0.43
C ILE A 150 -0.92 -19.64 0.03
N PHE A 151 -1.92 -19.33 0.86
CA PHE A 151 -2.02 -18.00 1.46
C PHE A 151 -1.11 -17.82 2.68
N THR A 152 -0.32 -16.75 2.65
CA THR A 152 0.41 -16.23 3.80
C THR A 152 -0.21 -14.92 4.30
N HIS A 153 -0.58 -14.88 5.58
CA HIS A 153 -1.01 -13.63 6.19
C HIS A 153 0.16 -12.66 6.33
N CYS A 154 -0.03 -11.41 5.89
CA CYS A 154 0.94 -10.31 5.99
C CYS A 154 1.56 -10.26 7.39
N ALA A 155 2.87 -10.52 7.46
CA ALA A 155 3.58 -10.66 8.73
C ALA A 155 3.55 -9.39 9.58
N PRO A 156 3.72 -8.18 9.01
CA PRO A 156 3.60 -6.98 9.81
C PRO A 156 2.19 -6.68 10.32
N HIS A 157 1.15 -6.96 9.52
CA HIS A 157 -0.22 -6.83 9.99
C HIS A 157 -0.47 -7.81 11.15
N LYS A 158 -0.02 -9.06 11.01
CA LYS A 158 -0.10 -10.08 12.06
C LYS A 158 0.63 -9.65 13.34
N LEU A 159 1.85 -9.11 13.21
CA LEU A 159 2.61 -8.56 14.34
C LEU A 159 1.85 -7.43 15.03
N ASN A 160 1.26 -6.51 14.27
CA ASN A 160 0.46 -5.42 14.81
C ASN A 160 -0.79 -5.95 15.56
N LEU A 161 -1.45 -6.99 15.05
CA LEU A 161 -2.56 -7.64 15.74
C LEU A 161 -2.11 -8.27 17.07
N VAL A 162 -0.99 -8.99 17.09
CA VAL A 162 -0.42 -9.57 18.31
C VAL A 162 -0.07 -8.47 19.32
N ALA A 163 0.59 -7.41 18.89
CA ALA A 163 0.95 -6.29 19.75
C ALA A 163 -0.30 -5.58 20.32
N LYS A 164 -1.33 -5.38 19.48
CA LYS A 164 -2.62 -4.82 19.90
C LYS A 164 -3.33 -5.70 20.91
N ASP A 165 -3.32 -7.02 20.72
CA ASP A 165 -3.95 -7.96 21.63
C ASP A 165 -3.22 -8.05 22.97
N ALA A 166 -1.88 -8.09 22.95
CA ALA A 166 -1.06 -8.02 24.17
C ALA A 166 -1.33 -6.72 24.96
N ALA A 167 -1.47 -5.58 24.26
CA ALA A 167 -1.75 -4.30 24.90
C ALA A 167 -3.13 -4.23 25.58
N LYS A 168 -4.11 -5.08 25.21
CA LYS A 168 -5.44 -5.07 25.86
C LYS A 168 -5.37 -5.40 27.35
N GLY A 169 -4.40 -6.21 27.76
CA GLY A 169 -4.17 -6.62 29.14
C GLY A 169 -3.42 -5.59 29.99
N LEU A 170 -2.94 -4.50 29.40
CA LEU A 170 -2.16 -3.47 30.09
C LEU A 170 -2.97 -2.17 30.14
N SER A 171 -3.62 -1.91 31.27
CA SER A 171 -4.45 -0.70 31.48
C SER A 171 -3.67 0.59 31.28
N GLU A 172 -2.41 0.61 31.69
CA GLU A 172 -1.50 1.75 31.62
C GLU A 172 -1.27 2.15 30.16
N LEU A 173 -1.13 1.17 29.25
CA LEU A 173 -0.98 1.43 27.83
C LEU A 173 -2.23 2.07 27.22
N LYS A 174 -3.43 1.77 27.73
CA LYS A 174 -4.65 2.46 27.29
C LYS A 174 -4.63 3.93 27.71
N THR A 175 -4.18 4.22 28.93
CA THR A 175 -4.02 5.59 29.41
C THR A 175 -3.01 6.35 28.55
N VAL A 176 -1.85 5.76 28.26
CA VAL A 176 -0.85 6.36 27.38
C VAL A 176 -1.42 6.64 25.99
N ASP A 177 -2.10 5.67 25.37
CA ASP A 177 -2.73 5.83 24.06
C ASP A 177 -3.80 6.93 24.04
N GLN A 178 -4.59 7.06 25.11
CA GLN A 178 -5.60 8.11 25.27
C GLN A 178 -4.96 9.49 25.43
N THR A 179 -3.95 9.60 26.30
CA THR A 179 -3.21 10.85 26.51
C THR A 179 -2.55 11.32 25.21
N LEU A 180 -1.90 10.41 24.46
CA LEU A 180 -1.32 10.71 23.15
C LEU A 180 -2.37 11.30 22.20
N LYS A 181 -3.55 10.67 22.09
CA LYS A 181 -4.65 11.19 21.24
C LYS A 181 -5.13 12.56 21.68
N ILE A 182 -5.27 12.78 22.99
CA ILE A 182 -5.73 14.06 23.55
C ILE A 182 -4.72 15.17 23.23
N VAL A 183 -3.44 14.95 23.49
CA VAL A 183 -2.40 15.97 23.27
C VAL A 183 -2.25 16.30 21.79
N VAL A 184 -2.21 15.29 20.92
CA VAL A 184 -2.15 15.52 19.47
C VAL A 184 -3.36 16.31 18.99
N ARG A 185 -4.58 15.93 19.42
CA ARG A 185 -5.81 16.63 19.03
C ARG A 185 -5.85 18.06 19.56
N LEU A 186 -5.39 18.28 20.80
CA LEU A 186 -5.31 19.61 21.41
C LEU A 186 -4.49 20.54 20.52
N PHE A 187 -3.26 20.17 20.20
CA PHE A 187 -2.37 21.02 19.43
C PHE A 187 -2.81 21.14 17.97
N GLN A 188 -3.18 20.05 17.30
CA GLN A 188 -3.56 20.09 15.88
C GLN A 188 -4.85 20.87 15.60
N ALA A 189 -5.80 20.90 16.53
CA ALA A 189 -7.10 21.54 16.30
C ALA A 189 -7.07 23.08 16.24
N SER A 190 -5.93 23.74 16.50
CA SER A 190 -5.82 25.19 16.43
C SER A 190 -4.45 25.62 15.90
N VAL A 191 -4.44 26.55 14.94
CA VAL A 191 -3.21 27.20 14.45
C VAL A 191 -2.43 27.80 15.62
N LYS A 192 -3.11 28.57 16.49
CA LYS A 192 -2.49 29.21 17.65
C LYS A 192 -1.83 28.20 18.60
N ARG A 193 -2.47 27.05 18.83
CA ARG A 193 -1.89 26.00 19.70
C ARG A 193 -0.72 25.30 19.03
N ARG A 194 -0.75 25.07 17.71
CA ARG A 194 0.42 24.57 16.97
C ARG A 194 1.61 25.53 17.07
N ASP A 195 1.36 26.82 16.95
CA ASP A 195 2.43 27.82 17.06
C ASP A 195 3.00 27.89 18.48
N ALA A 196 2.14 27.80 19.50
CA ALA A 196 2.58 27.68 20.88
C ALA A 196 3.43 26.42 21.13
N PHE A 197 3.04 25.28 20.55
CA PHE A 197 3.83 24.05 20.61
C PHE A 197 5.21 24.22 19.99
N LYS A 198 5.31 24.87 18.82
CA LYS A 198 6.60 25.23 18.21
C LYS A 198 7.43 26.15 19.10
N GLY A 199 6.79 27.06 19.82
CA GLY A 199 7.45 27.90 20.84
C GLY A 199 8.11 27.04 21.92
N ILE A 200 7.35 26.13 22.53
CA ILE A 200 7.84 25.20 23.55
C ILE A 200 9.03 24.38 23.02
N GLN A 201 8.93 23.85 21.79
CA GLN A 201 10.00 23.06 21.16
C GLN A 201 11.33 23.83 21.03
N ARG A 202 11.25 25.14 20.74
CA ARG A 202 12.44 26.00 20.64
C ARG A 202 13.07 26.24 22.01
N GLU A 203 12.25 26.41 23.05
CA GLU A 203 12.73 26.62 24.42
C GLU A 203 13.46 25.39 24.95
N ILE A 204 12.95 24.19 24.68
CA ILE A 204 13.57 22.92 25.12
C ILE A 204 14.72 22.45 24.20
N SER A 205 15.14 23.28 23.24
CA SER A 205 16.30 23.03 22.36
C SER A 205 16.27 21.68 21.63
N ILE A 206 15.08 21.19 21.27
CA ILE A 206 14.99 20.05 20.36
C ILE A 206 15.48 20.52 18.99
N GLY A 207 16.41 19.77 18.40
CA GLY A 207 17.08 20.07 17.13
C GLY A 207 16.18 19.99 15.88
N GLY A 208 15.03 20.66 15.89
CA GLY A 208 14.07 20.76 14.79
C GLY A 208 12.62 20.99 15.25
N GLU A 209 11.76 21.42 14.32
CA GLU A 209 10.31 21.46 14.56
C GLU A 209 9.73 20.04 14.40
N ILE A 210 9.36 19.39 15.51
CA ILE A 210 8.66 18.09 15.45
C ILE A 210 7.19 18.34 15.12
N LEU A 211 6.72 17.73 14.03
CA LEU A 211 5.31 17.72 13.67
C LEU A 211 4.57 16.59 14.39
N LEU A 212 3.57 16.91 15.20
CA LEU A 212 2.74 15.88 15.83
C LEU A 212 2.00 15.04 14.76
N ILE A 213 2.06 13.72 14.89
CA ILE A 213 1.33 12.77 14.04
C ILE A 213 0.14 12.21 14.81
N ASN A 214 -0.98 12.04 14.11
CA ASN A 214 -2.13 11.34 14.67
C ASN A 214 -1.81 9.86 14.85
N TYR A 215 -1.99 9.37 16.07
CA TYR A 215 -2.05 7.93 16.33
C TYR A 215 -3.31 7.34 15.69
N ILE A 216 -3.11 6.49 14.69
CA ILE A 216 -4.14 5.77 13.95
C ILE A 216 -3.93 4.27 14.19
N VAL A 217 -4.85 3.64 14.93
CA VAL A 217 -4.74 2.23 15.36
C VAL A 217 -4.54 1.26 14.19
N THR A 218 -5.08 1.57 13.01
CA THR A 218 -4.95 0.76 11.80
C THR A 218 -3.66 1.00 11.03
N ARG A 219 -2.93 2.09 11.31
CA ARG A 219 -1.59 2.35 10.75
C ARG A 219 -0.53 1.95 11.78
N TRP A 220 -0.07 0.71 11.67
CA TRP A 220 1.04 0.08 12.40
C TRP A 220 2.14 1.02 12.96
N LEU A 221 2.77 1.86 12.13
CA LEU A 221 3.87 2.73 12.56
C LEU A 221 3.43 3.98 13.35
N SER A 222 2.15 4.35 13.27
CA SER A 222 1.68 5.63 13.82
C SER A 222 1.77 5.71 15.35
N ARG A 223 1.70 4.58 16.07
CA ARG A 223 1.77 4.56 17.53
C ARG A 223 3.17 4.94 18.01
N GLY A 224 4.19 4.26 17.46
CA GLY A 224 5.59 4.51 17.76
C GLY A 224 6.02 5.90 17.31
N GLU A 225 5.62 6.30 16.10
CA GLU A 225 5.90 7.65 15.59
C GLU A 225 5.21 8.75 16.41
N ALA A 226 3.96 8.56 16.83
CA ALA A 226 3.27 9.55 17.67
C ALA A 226 3.91 9.65 19.05
N ALA A 227 4.29 8.52 19.66
CA ALA A 227 4.96 8.50 20.96
C ALA A 227 6.35 9.14 20.90
N GLY A 228 7.20 8.76 19.95
CA GLY A 228 8.57 9.29 19.81
C GLY A 228 8.64 10.75 19.35
N ARG A 229 7.51 11.36 18.96
CA ARG A 229 7.40 12.79 18.66
C ARG A 229 6.89 13.61 19.84
N LEU A 230 6.43 12.96 20.90
CA LEU A 230 5.91 13.58 22.11
C LEU A 230 6.86 13.44 23.30
N LEU A 231 7.55 12.30 23.39
CA LEU A 231 8.55 11.95 24.39
C LEU A 231 9.94 12.35 23.88
#